data_AF-A0AAE1WS77-F1
#
_entry.id   AF-A0AAE1WS77-F1
#
_cell.length_a   1.000
_cell.length_b   1.000
_cell.length_c   1.000
_cell.angle_alpha   90.00
_cell.angle_beta   90.00
_cell.angle_gamma   90.00
#
_symmetry.space_group_name_H-M   'P 1'
#
loop_
_entity.id
_entity.type
_entity.pdbx_description
1 polymer ?
#
loop_
_entity_poly.entity_id
_entity_poly.type
_entity_poly.pdbx_seq_one_letter_code
_entity_poly.pdbx_strand_id
1 'polypeptide(L)'
;MFGPKNQPPRWAPPSWTWTTARLHLLLRELNWLVEDALEQPSVLSSSSSYDDGVPVSIRACLDDLYKLWKQRIEERRPFQYLVGCEHWRDLILSVEEGVLIPRPETEIIVDLVDDAVTGNETLRNGIWADLGTGSGALALAVARILGVGSGRVVATDLSPVAVAVASYNVERYNLQGNSVDLLAIHHISPVKILTGYKLKFLNMNQLALDGGVNGMNDLIHLCNGATSMLKPGGFFAFETNGERQSKCLVDYMDTKMKGSFYSINIRLISLESKDS
;
A
#
# COMPACT_ATOMS: atom_id res chain seq x y z
N MET A 1 44.58 6.22 0.01
CA MET A 1 44.46 6.70 -1.39
C MET A 1 43.08 6.29 -1.89
N PHE A 2 42.12 7.21 -1.89
CA PHE A 2 40.77 6.95 -2.41
C PHE A 2 40.83 6.99 -3.94
N GLY A 3 40.63 5.85 -4.59
CA GLY A 3 40.46 5.76 -6.04
C GLY A 3 39.18 6.48 -6.52
N PRO A 4 39.05 6.74 -7.82
CA PRO A 4 37.95 7.53 -8.35
C PRO A 4 36.61 6.86 -8.01
N LYS A 5 35.82 7.55 -7.18
CA LYS A 5 34.41 7.26 -6.94
C LYS A 5 33.71 7.26 -8.31
N ASN A 6 32.93 6.21 -8.61
CA ASN A 6 32.05 6.07 -9.78
C ASN A 6 32.56 5.21 -10.97
N GLN A 7 33.42 4.21 -10.76
CA GLN A 7 33.51 3.13 -11.76
C GLN A 7 32.59 1.96 -11.36
N PRO A 8 31.68 1.53 -12.25
CA PRO A 8 30.87 0.34 -11.99
C PRO A 8 31.76 -0.91 -11.95
N PRO A 9 31.38 -1.96 -11.18
CA PRO A 9 32.16 -3.19 -11.08
C PRO A 9 32.32 -3.86 -12.45
N ARG A 10 33.41 -4.62 -12.65
CA ARG A 10 33.83 -5.18 -13.96
C ARG A 10 32.76 -6.02 -14.69
N TRP A 11 31.74 -6.51 -14.01
CA TRP A 11 30.65 -7.29 -14.58
C TRP A 11 29.44 -6.44 -15.04
N ALA A 12 29.42 -5.14 -14.73
CA ALA A 12 28.29 -4.28 -15.05
C ALA A 12 28.31 -3.80 -16.52
N PRO A 13 27.14 -3.68 -17.18
CA PRO A 13 27.07 -3.16 -18.55
C PRO A 13 27.63 -1.74 -18.67
N PRO A 14 28.27 -1.35 -19.79
CA PRO A 14 28.87 -0.03 -19.98
C PRO A 14 27.89 1.17 -19.85
N SER A 15 26.58 0.91 -19.94
CA SER A 15 25.52 1.92 -19.83
C SER A 15 25.02 2.16 -18.39
N TRP A 16 25.49 1.40 -17.40
CA TRP A 16 25.09 1.58 -16.00
C TRP A 16 26.00 2.58 -15.30
N THR A 17 25.57 3.84 -15.20
CA THR A 17 26.10 4.77 -14.20
C THR A 17 25.36 4.54 -12.89
N TRP A 18 26.11 4.35 -11.79
CA TRP A 18 25.51 4.39 -10.46
C TRP A 18 25.07 5.83 -10.21
N THR A 19 23.78 6.11 -10.31
CA THR A 19 23.26 7.37 -9.80
C THR A 19 23.44 7.38 -8.29
N THR A 20 23.86 8.52 -7.74
CA THR A 20 23.98 8.72 -6.29
C THR A 20 22.71 8.23 -5.57
N ALA A 21 21.53 8.55 -6.12
CA ALA A 21 20.24 8.10 -5.59
C ALA A 21 20.10 6.57 -5.50
N ARG A 22 20.51 5.83 -6.55
CA ARG A 22 20.43 4.35 -6.53
C ARG A 22 21.35 3.74 -5.48
N LEU A 23 22.56 4.29 -5.33
CA LEU A 23 23.49 3.83 -4.30
C LEU A 23 22.94 4.08 -2.89
N HIS A 24 22.36 5.26 -2.65
CA HIS A 24 21.74 5.58 -1.36
C HIS A 24 20.57 4.64 -1.04
N LEU A 25 19.72 4.33 -2.01
CA LEU A 25 18.61 3.39 -1.83
C LEU A 25 19.10 2.00 -1.43
N LEU A 26 20.09 1.45 -2.15
CA LEU A 26 20.62 0.13 -1.84
C LEU A 26 21.33 0.10 -0.49
N LEU A 27 22.05 1.16 -0.12
CA LEU A 27 22.67 1.25 1.21
C LEU A 27 21.61 1.26 2.31
N ARG A 28 20.52 2.00 2.12
CA ARG A 28 19.39 2.03 3.07
C ARG A 28 18.76 0.64 3.23
N GLU A 29 18.47 -0.03 2.11
CA GLU A 29 17.91 -1.39 2.12
C GLU A 29 18.86 -2.41 2.75
N LEU A 30 20.16 -2.33 2.46
CA LEU A 30 21.16 -3.21 3.05
C LEU A 30 21.27 -2.99 4.57
N ASN A 31 21.30 -1.74 5.01
CA ASN A 31 21.32 -1.42 6.43
C ASN A 31 20.09 -1.99 7.14
N TRP A 32 18.91 -1.82 6.54
CA TRP A 32 17.68 -2.38 7.11
C TRP A 32 17.74 -3.92 7.18
N LEU A 33 18.20 -4.61 6.14
CA LEU A 33 18.37 -6.06 6.16
C LEU A 33 19.31 -6.53 7.29
N VAL A 34 20.41 -5.80 7.50
CA VAL A 34 21.38 -6.10 8.56
C VAL A 34 20.78 -5.82 9.94
N GLU A 35 20.12 -4.67 10.12
CA GLU A 35 19.46 -4.28 11.38
C GLU A 35 18.37 -5.29 11.78
N ASP A 36 17.54 -5.74 10.83
CA ASP A 36 16.53 -6.75 11.09
C ASP A 36 17.16 -8.13 11.38
N ALA A 37 18.34 -8.42 10.83
CA ALA A 37 19.04 -9.65 11.17
C ALA A 37 19.64 -9.65 12.59
N LEU A 38 19.84 -8.50 13.24
CA LEU A 38 20.44 -8.45 14.58
C LEU A 38 19.50 -9.00 15.65
N GLU A 39 20.06 -9.73 16.63
CA GLU A 39 19.31 -10.13 17.84
C GLU A 39 19.00 -8.93 18.74
N GLN A 40 19.88 -7.92 18.76
CA GLN A 40 19.73 -6.70 19.54
C GLN A 40 19.98 -5.48 18.64
N PRO A 41 18.92 -4.90 18.03
CA PRO A 41 19.05 -3.77 17.11
C PRO A 41 19.70 -2.52 17.74
N SER A 42 19.59 -2.36 19.07
CA SER A 42 20.13 -1.22 19.80
C SER A 42 21.66 -1.10 19.73
N VAL A 43 22.38 -2.19 19.43
CA VAL A 43 23.85 -2.22 19.41
C VAL A 43 24.43 -1.26 18.36
N LEU A 44 23.78 -1.13 17.20
CA LEU A 44 24.21 -0.21 16.13
C LEU A 44 23.86 1.26 16.42
N SER A 45 22.78 1.51 17.15
CA SER A 45 22.30 2.87 17.45
C SER A 45 23.13 3.58 18.54
N SER A 46 23.82 2.83 19.40
CA SER A 46 24.63 3.35 20.51
C SER A 46 26.08 3.64 20.16
N SER A 47 26.57 3.18 19.01
CA SER A 47 27.96 3.32 18.61
C SER A 47 28.14 4.49 17.64
N SER A 48 28.47 5.67 18.18
CA SER A 48 28.87 6.85 17.39
C SER A 48 30.23 6.70 16.69
N SER A 49 30.90 5.57 16.90
CA SER A 49 32.05 5.06 16.13
C SER A 49 31.81 3.59 15.85
N TYR A 50 31.79 3.18 14.57
CA TYR A 50 31.90 1.78 14.19
C TYR A 50 33.22 1.25 14.75
N ASP A 51 33.17 0.60 15.91
CA ASP A 51 34.32 -0.06 16.49
C ASP A 51 34.42 -1.45 15.85
N ASP A 52 35.38 -1.63 14.94
CA ASP A 52 35.56 -2.80 14.08
C ASP A 52 35.76 -4.14 14.84
N GLY A 53 35.73 -4.12 16.19
CA GLY A 53 35.98 -5.26 17.06
C GLY A 53 34.78 -5.79 17.86
N VAL A 54 33.58 -5.17 17.80
CA VAL A 54 32.43 -5.63 18.60
C VAL A 54 31.71 -6.79 17.88
N PRO A 55 31.75 -8.03 18.42
CA PRO A 55 30.99 -9.12 17.85
C PRO A 55 29.48 -8.87 18.03
N VAL A 56 28.73 -8.99 16.94
CA VAL A 56 27.27 -8.90 16.91
C VAL A 56 26.66 -10.28 16.67
N SER A 57 25.58 -10.58 17.38
CA SER A 57 24.80 -11.80 17.18
C SER A 57 23.66 -11.53 16.20
N ILE A 58 23.53 -12.39 15.20
CA ILE A 58 22.51 -12.32 14.15
C ILE A 58 21.56 -13.51 14.25
N ARG A 59 20.26 -13.24 14.08
CA ARG A 59 19.13 -14.19 14.11
C ARG A 59 19.11 -15.13 12.89
N ALA A 60 19.85 -14.79 11.85
CA ALA A 60 19.97 -15.55 10.60
C ALA A 60 21.44 -15.75 10.24
N CYS A 61 21.77 -16.84 9.55
CA CYS A 61 23.14 -17.04 9.10
C CYS A 61 23.52 -16.05 7.99
N LEU A 62 24.79 -15.65 7.93
CA LEU A 62 25.28 -14.66 6.96
C LEU A 62 25.06 -15.12 5.51
N ASP A 63 25.16 -16.43 5.25
CA ASP A 63 24.93 -17.00 3.93
C ASP A 63 23.48 -16.80 3.45
N ASP A 64 22.50 -16.86 4.34
CA ASP A 64 21.10 -16.64 3.99
C ASP A 64 20.82 -15.15 3.71
N LEU A 65 21.40 -14.24 4.50
CA LEU A 65 21.34 -12.81 4.23
C LEU A 65 21.99 -12.46 2.89
N TYR A 66 23.13 -13.08 2.58
CA TYR A 66 23.81 -12.90 1.30
C TYR A 66 22.94 -13.39 0.13
N LYS A 67 22.27 -14.55 0.26
CA LYS A 67 21.32 -15.05 -0.76
C LYS A 67 20.16 -14.08 -0.99
N LEU A 68 19.56 -13.54 0.08
CA LEU A 68 18.49 -12.55 -0.03
C LEU A 68 18.98 -11.28 -0.74
N TRP A 69 20.15 -10.77 -0.34
CA TRP A 69 20.74 -9.59 -0.98
C TRP A 69 21.07 -9.83 -2.46
N LYS A 70 21.51 -11.03 -2.82
CA LYS A 70 21.74 -11.43 -4.21
C LYS A 70 20.45 -11.37 -5.03
N GLN A 71 19.33 -11.87 -4.51
CA GLN A 71 18.02 -11.74 -5.16
C GLN A 71 17.62 -10.26 -5.38
N ARG A 72 17.91 -9.38 -4.41
CA ARG A 72 17.64 -7.94 -4.54
C ARG A 72 18.37 -7.29 -5.72
N ILE A 73 19.66 -7.59 -5.87
CA ILE A 73 20.54 -6.88 -6.81
C ILE A 73 20.58 -7.53 -8.20
N GLU A 74 20.54 -8.85 -8.27
CA GLU A 74 20.65 -9.61 -9.53
C GLU A 74 19.28 -9.84 -10.16
N GLU A 75 18.28 -10.28 -9.37
CA GLU A 75 16.94 -10.61 -9.87
C GLU A 75 15.99 -9.40 -9.81
N ARG A 76 16.42 -8.30 -9.18
CA ARG A 76 15.60 -7.10 -8.95
C ARG A 76 14.32 -7.38 -8.17
N ARG A 77 14.33 -8.40 -7.32
CA ARG A 77 13.21 -8.70 -6.42
C ARG A 77 12.97 -7.49 -5.49
N PRO A 78 11.72 -7.00 -5.34
CA PRO A 78 11.41 -5.92 -4.41
C PRO A 78 11.91 -6.23 -3.01
N PHE A 79 12.57 -5.25 -2.37
CA PHE A 79 13.19 -5.44 -1.06
C PHE A 79 12.18 -5.91 0.00
N GLN A 80 10.99 -5.33 -0.02
CA GLN A 80 9.88 -5.66 0.87
C GLN A 80 9.49 -7.13 0.83
N TYR A 81 9.54 -7.78 -0.35
CA TYR A 81 9.25 -9.21 -0.46
C TYR A 81 10.38 -10.09 0.07
N LEU A 82 11.61 -9.55 0.21
CA LEU A 82 12.73 -10.26 0.81
C LEU A 82 12.64 -10.24 2.33
N VAL A 83 12.30 -9.09 2.91
CA VAL A 83 12.12 -8.92 4.38
C VAL A 83 10.71 -9.29 4.86
N GLY A 84 9.78 -9.54 3.94
CA GLY A 84 8.40 -9.96 4.24
C GLY A 84 7.51 -8.87 4.84
N CYS A 85 7.94 -7.60 4.82
CA CYS A 85 7.16 -6.49 5.35
C CYS A 85 7.38 -5.16 4.61
N GLU A 86 6.46 -4.23 4.83
CA GLU A 86 6.56 -2.84 4.42
C GLU A 86 6.12 -1.90 5.56
N HIS A 87 6.85 -0.81 5.72
CA HIS A 87 6.44 0.29 6.59
C HIS A 87 5.53 1.22 5.79
N TRP A 88 4.31 1.44 6.28
CA TRP A 88 3.34 2.30 5.62
C TRP A 88 2.53 3.06 6.67
N ARG A 89 2.59 4.39 6.64
CA ARG A 89 2.19 5.24 7.77
C ARG A 89 2.83 4.77 9.08
N ASP A 90 2.01 4.55 10.11
CA ASP A 90 2.39 4.02 11.41
C ASP A 90 2.17 2.50 11.53
N LEU A 91 1.93 1.81 10.39
CA LEU A 91 1.77 0.36 10.31
C LEU A 91 3.03 -0.29 9.74
N ILE A 92 3.40 -1.43 10.33
CA ILE A 92 4.28 -2.43 9.70
C ILE A 92 3.38 -3.55 9.18
N LEU A 93 3.31 -3.70 7.87
CA LEU A 93 2.43 -4.64 7.19
C LEU A 93 3.24 -5.80 6.64
N SER A 94 2.80 -7.03 6.88
CA SER A 94 3.30 -8.19 6.17
C SER A 94 2.96 -8.05 4.69
N VAL A 95 3.90 -8.41 3.83
CA VAL A 95 3.74 -8.42 2.37
C VAL A 95 4.46 -9.61 1.79
N GLU A 96 3.93 -10.17 0.71
CA GLU A 96 4.56 -11.27 -0.02
C GLU A 96 4.32 -11.15 -1.53
N GLU A 97 4.96 -12.03 -2.29
CA GLU A 97 4.79 -12.07 -3.74
C GLU A 97 3.31 -12.34 -4.11
N GLY A 98 2.77 -11.54 -5.03
CA GLY A 98 1.36 -11.57 -5.39
C GLY A 98 0.47 -10.62 -4.57
N VAL A 99 1.05 -9.81 -3.68
CA VAL A 99 0.35 -8.74 -2.95
C VAL A 99 1.01 -7.41 -3.25
N LEU A 100 0.21 -6.38 -3.59
CA LEU A 100 0.75 -5.04 -3.85
C LEU A 100 1.42 -4.46 -2.60
N ILE A 101 2.69 -4.06 -2.75
CA ILE A 101 3.40 -3.28 -1.73
C ILE A 101 2.70 -1.93 -1.61
N PRO A 102 2.16 -1.57 -0.42
CA PRO A 102 1.51 -0.28 -0.18
C PRO A 102 2.39 0.89 -0.60
N ARG A 103 1.80 1.89 -1.23
CA ARG A 103 2.53 3.05 -1.77
C ARG A 103 2.32 4.29 -0.89
N PRO A 104 3.34 5.14 -0.68
CA PRO A 104 3.17 6.39 0.07
C PRO A 104 2.08 7.30 -0.50
N GLU A 105 1.87 7.27 -1.81
CA GLU A 105 0.84 8.03 -2.53
C GLU A 105 -0.57 7.68 -2.02
N THR A 106 -0.81 6.40 -1.75
CA THR A 106 -2.08 5.87 -1.26
C THR A 106 -2.44 6.37 0.14
N GLU A 107 -1.46 6.88 0.91
CA GLU A 107 -1.70 7.42 2.25
C GLU A 107 -2.69 8.59 2.25
N ILE A 108 -2.81 9.33 1.14
CA ILE A 108 -3.73 10.48 1.04
C ILE A 108 -5.19 10.04 1.18
N ILE A 109 -5.52 8.82 0.74
CA ILE A 109 -6.88 8.31 0.81
C ILE A 109 -7.32 8.20 2.28
N VAL A 110 -6.40 7.85 3.17
CA VAL A 110 -6.64 7.76 4.61
C VAL A 110 -6.96 9.16 5.18
N ASP A 111 -6.24 10.19 4.75
CA ASP A 111 -6.51 11.58 5.16
C ASP A 111 -7.87 12.06 4.66
N LEU A 112 -8.24 11.73 3.41
CA LEU A 112 -9.55 12.05 2.87
C LEU A 112 -10.70 11.37 3.63
N VAL A 113 -10.46 10.16 4.14
CA VAL A 113 -11.43 9.47 5.00
C VAL A 113 -11.55 10.17 6.34
N ASP A 114 -10.43 10.56 6.97
CA ASP A 114 -10.43 11.28 8.25
C ASP A 114 -11.19 12.62 8.15
N ASP A 115 -10.92 13.39 7.09
CA ASP A 115 -11.65 14.61 6.76
C ASP A 115 -13.15 14.35 6.62
N ALA A 116 -13.52 13.26 5.91
CA ALA A 116 -14.92 12.93 5.65
C ALA A 116 -15.68 12.51 6.93
N VAL A 117 -15.03 11.82 7.87
CA VAL A 117 -15.67 11.37 9.11
C VAL A 117 -15.63 12.41 10.23
N THR A 118 -14.75 13.39 10.13
CA THR A 118 -14.62 14.45 11.14
C THR A 118 -15.88 15.32 11.18
N GLY A 119 -16.55 15.34 12.34
CA GLY A 119 -17.84 16.01 12.50
C GLY A 119 -19.02 15.33 11.79
N ASN A 120 -18.83 14.12 11.25
CA ASN A 120 -19.88 13.37 10.56
C ASN A 120 -20.05 11.97 11.15
N GLU A 121 -20.87 11.87 12.20
CA GLU A 121 -21.14 10.62 12.92
C GLU A 121 -21.81 9.54 12.05
N THR A 122 -22.59 9.94 11.04
CA THR A 122 -23.15 8.97 10.09
C THR A 122 -22.04 8.36 9.23
N LEU A 123 -21.02 9.16 8.90
CA LEU A 123 -19.87 8.65 8.19
C LEU A 123 -18.97 7.76 9.08
N ARG A 124 -18.70 8.21 10.31
CA ARG A 124 -17.89 7.50 11.31
C ARG A 124 -18.47 6.15 11.73
N ASN A 125 -19.79 6.05 11.88
CA ASN A 125 -20.46 4.82 12.32
C ASN A 125 -20.98 3.95 11.17
N GLY A 126 -20.68 4.31 9.92
CA GLY A 126 -21.15 3.54 8.77
C GLY A 126 -20.23 2.37 8.40
N ILE A 127 -20.67 1.61 7.40
CA ILE A 127 -19.88 0.51 6.85
C ILE A 127 -19.08 1.05 5.66
N TRP A 128 -17.80 0.70 5.62
CA TRP A 128 -16.82 1.04 4.59
C TRP A 128 -16.43 -0.23 3.85
N ALA A 129 -15.94 -0.10 2.63
CA ALA A 129 -15.52 -1.16 1.74
C ALA A 129 -14.14 -0.84 1.18
N ASP A 130 -13.23 -1.79 1.25
CA ASP A 130 -11.94 -1.75 0.59
C ASP A 130 -11.91 -2.82 -0.51
N LEU A 131 -11.84 -2.40 -1.77
CA LEU A 131 -11.93 -3.25 -2.95
C LEU A 131 -10.54 -3.44 -3.53
N GLY A 132 -10.05 -4.68 -3.60
CA GLY A 132 -8.64 -4.93 -3.89
C GLY A 132 -7.78 -4.52 -2.71
N THR A 133 -8.09 -5.07 -1.53
CA THR A 133 -7.47 -4.65 -0.26
C THR A 133 -5.97 -4.96 -0.19
N GLY A 134 -5.47 -5.88 -1.02
CA GLY A 134 -4.05 -6.23 -1.05
C GLY A 134 -3.57 -6.71 0.32
N SER A 135 -2.62 -5.98 0.92
CA SER A 135 -2.11 -6.29 2.27
C SER A 135 -3.04 -5.85 3.42
N GLY A 136 -4.18 -5.24 3.11
CA GLY A 136 -5.11 -4.69 4.11
C GLY A 136 -4.76 -3.27 4.56
N ALA A 137 -3.82 -2.59 3.89
CA ALA A 137 -3.29 -1.29 4.31
C ALA A 137 -4.38 -0.23 4.54
N LEU A 138 -5.23 0.00 3.53
CA LEU A 138 -6.34 0.95 3.61
C LEU A 138 -7.38 0.49 4.63
N ALA A 139 -7.77 -0.78 4.59
CA ALA A 139 -8.75 -1.32 5.54
C ALA A 139 -8.35 -1.12 7.01
N LEU A 140 -7.09 -1.40 7.34
CA LEU A 140 -6.52 -1.22 8.68
C LEU A 140 -6.48 0.26 9.09
N ALA A 141 -5.93 1.12 8.24
CA ALA A 141 -5.81 2.55 8.55
C ALA A 141 -7.17 3.21 8.71
N VAL A 142 -8.13 2.88 7.85
CA VAL A 142 -9.50 3.40 7.96
C VAL A 142 -10.20 2.85 9.19
N ALA A 143 -10.10 1.55 9.49
CA ALA A 143 -10.67 1.00 10.72
C ALA A 143 -10.15 1.70 11.98
N ARG A 144 -8.87 2.09 12.01
CA ARG A 144 -8.28 2.85 13.11
C ARG A 144 -8.81 4.29 13.20
N ILE A 145 -9.04 4.96 12.08
CA ILE A 145 -9.70 6.29 12.04
C ILE A 145 -11.13 6.22 12.60
N LEU A 146 -11.89 5.20 12.21
CA LEU A 146 -13.28 5.03 12.66
C LEU A 146 -13.35 4.79 14.16
N GLY A 147 -12.37 4.06 14.70
CA GLY A 147 -12.26 3.70 16.11
C GLY A 147 -12.99 2.39 16.43
N VAL A 148 -12.51 1.71 17.48
CA VAL A 148 -13.09 0.43 17.93
C VAL A 148 -14.50 0.66 18.45
N GLY A 149 -15.45 -0.15 17.97
CA GLY A 149 -16.88 -0.05 18.34
C GLY A 149 -17.69 0.97 17.53
N SER A 150 -17.07 1.69 16.59
CA SER A 150 -17.72 2.59 15.65
C SER A 150 -18.05 1.86 14.33
N GLY A 151 -17.78 2.49 13.18
CA GLY A 151 -17.95 1.88 11.87
C GLY A 151 -17.06 0.65 11.63
N ARG A 152 -17.36 -0.07 10.56
CA ARG A 152 -16.65 -1.31 10.14
C ARG A 152 -16.14 -1.16 8.72
N VAL A 153 -15.06 -1.86 8.39
CA VAL A 153 -14.52 -1.96 7.03
C VAL A 153 -14.70 -3.39 6.52
N VAL A 154 -15.30 -3.54 5.35
CA VAL A 154 -15.40 -4.79 4.60
C VAL A 154 -14.32 -4.78 3.53
N ALA A 155 -13.26 -5.52 3.77
CA ALA A 155 -12.11 -5.62 2.88
C ALA A 155 -12.26 -6.83 1.96
N THR A 156 -12.03 -6.65 0.67
CA THR A 156 -12.25 -7.68 -0.35
C THR A 156 -11.09 -7.75 -1.32
N ASP A 157 -10.75 -8.95 -1.76
CA ASP A 157 -9.76 -9.16 -2.82
C ASP A 157 -10.12 -10.40 -3.66
N LEU A 158 -9.69 -10.38 -4.92
CA LEU A 158 -9.79 -11.53 -5.83
C LEU A 158 -8.64 -12.51 -5.62
N SER A 159 -7.49 -12.03 -5.15
CA SER A 159 -6.30 -12.83 -4.90
C SER A 159 -6.43 -13.55 -3.55
N PRO A 160 -6.43 -14.88 -3.50
CA PRO A 160 -6.44 -15.61 -2.24
C PRO A 160 -5.18 -15.33 -1.41
N VAL A 161 -4.05 -15.03 -2.06
CA VAL A 161 -2.80 -14.62 -1.40
C VAL A 161 -3.00 -13.28 -0.70
N ALA A 162 -3.60 -12.28 -1.38
CA ALA A 162 -3.91 -10.99 -0.76
C ALA A 162 -4.86 -11.13 0.43
N VAL A 163 -5.91 -11.95 0.32
CA VAL A 163 -6.83 -12.21 1.44
C VAL A 163 -6.08 -12.84 2.63
N ALA A 164 -5.18 -13.78 2.40
CA ALA A 164 -4.39 -14.40 3.46
C ALA A 164 -3.47 -13.37 4.17
N VAL A 165 -2.74 -12.55 3.39
CA VAL A 165 -1.88 -11.49 3.94
C VAL A 165 -2.68 -10.43 4.69
N ALA A 166 -3.78 -9.95 4.12
CA ALA A 166 -4.66 -9.00 4.79
C ALA A 166 -5.22 -9.60 6.09
N SER A 167 -5.58 -10.89 6.10
CA SER A 167 -6.06 -11.58 7.31
C SER A 167 -5.01 -11.58 8.41
N TYR A 168 -3.76 -11.94 8.06
CA TYR A 168 -2.65 -11.91 9.00
C TYR A 168 -2.40 -10.51 9.56
N ASN A 169 -2.42 -9.47 8.72
CA ASN A 169 -2.24 -8.09 9.18
C ASN A 169 -3.41 -7.61 10.05
N VAL A 170 -4.65 -7.92 9.69
CA VAL A 170 -5.84 -7.60 10.49
C VAL A 170 -5.78 -8.23 11.87
N GLU A 171 -5.34 -9.49 11.96
CA GLU A 171 -5.12 -10.19 13.22
C GLU A 171 -4.00 -9.56 14.04
N ARG A 172 -2.86 -9.24 13.40
CA ARG A 172 -1.69 -8.59 14.04
C ARG A 172 -2.07 -7.28 14.75
N TYR A 173 -3.03 -6.54 14.21
CA TYR A 173 -3.54 -5.29 14.80
C TYR A 173 -4.80 -5.46 15.66
N ASN A 174 -5.26 -6.69 15.92
CA ASN A 174 -6.44 -7.01 16.72
C ASN A 174 -7.75 -6.35 16.21
N LEU A 175 -7.91 -6.23 14.89
CA LEU A 175 -9.09 -5.61 14.27
C LEU A 175 -10.08 -6.61 13.67
N GLN A 176 -9.76 -7.91 13.69
CA GLN A 176 -10.60 -8.99 13.16
C GLN A 176 -11.96 -9.07 13.86
N GLY A 177 -13.04 -9.13 13.08
CA GLY A 177 -14.41 -9.35 13.56
C GLY A 177 -15.05 -8.17 14.31
N ASN A 178 -14.24 -7.22 14.77
CA ASN A 178 -14.67 -6.02 15.47
C ASN A 178 -14.76 -4.81 14.55
N SER A 179 -13.69 -4.55 13.78
CA SER A 179 -13.57 -3.36 12.93
C SER A 179 -13.33 -3.68 11.46
N VAL A 180 -12.72 -4.83 11.15
CA VAL A 180 -12.47 -5.28 9.79
C VAL A 180 -13.03 -6.68 9.56
N ASP A 181 -13.81 -6.82 8.48
CA ASP A 181 -14.32 -8.08 7.95
C ASP A 181 -13.67 -8.35 6.59
N LEU A 182 -13.03 -9.51 6.41
CA LEU A 182 -12.39 -9.89 5.16
C LEU A 182 -13.24 -10.87 4.37
N LEU A 183 -13.45 -10.59 3.09
CA LEU A 183 -14.21 -11.44 2.18
C LEU A 183 -13.40 -11.72 0.91
N ALA A 184 -13.06 -13.00 0.71
CA ALA A 184 -12.58 -13.46 -0.58
C ALA A 184 -13.70 -13.41 -1.62
N ILE A 185 -13.43 -12.83 -2.78
CA ILE A 185 -14.41 -12.73 -3.87
C ILE A 185 -13.88 -13.47 -5.11
N HIS A 186 -14.78 -14.11 -5.87
CA HIS A 186 -14.41 -14.89 -7.06
C HIS A 186 -14.75 -14.19 -8.39
N HIS A 187 -15.38 -13.00 -8.34
CA HIS A 187 -15.77 -12.25 -9.53
C HIS A 187 -15.44 -10.76 -9.40
N ILE A 188 -14.97 -10.16 -10.51
CA ILE A 188 -14.61 -8.74 -10.69
C ILE A 188 -15.79 -7.77 -10.45
N SER A 189 -16.99 -8.26 -10.13
CA SER A 189 -18.04 -7.46 -9.52
C SER A 189 -18.11 -7.69 -8.00
N PRO A 190 -17.20 -7.07 -7.20
CA PRO A 190 -17.44 -6.88 -5.77
C PRO A 190 -18.84 -6.29 -5.52
N VAL A 191 -19.32 -5.51 -6.51
CA VAL A 191 -20.62 -4.85 -6.58
C VAL A 191 -21.79 -5.78 -6.27
N LYS A 192 -21.77 -7.06 -6.66
CA LYS A 192 -22.92 -7.98 -6.39
C LYS A 192 -22.89 -8.60 -5.00
N ILE A 193 -21.72 -8.99 -4.51
CA ILE A 193 -21.55 -9.65 -3.19
C ILE A 193 -21.83 -8.65 -2.06
N LEU A 194 -21.55 -7.37 -2.32
CA LEU A 194 -21.70 -6.28 -1.38
C LEU A 194 -23.09 -5.63 -1.39
N THR A 195 -24.02 -6.03 -2.27
CA THR A 195 -25.40 -5.49 -2.29
C THR A 195 -26.19 -5.71 -0.98
N GLY A 196 -25.79 -6.68 -0.16
CA GLY A 196 -26.33 -6.90 1.19
C GLY A 196 -25.77 -5.97 2.28
N TYR A 197 -24.66 -5.29 1.99
CA TYR A 197 -23.95 -4.40 2.90
C TYR A 197 -24.04 -2.97 2.36
N LYS A 198 -24.56 -2.03 3.14
CA LYS A 198 -24.67 -0.62 2.72
C LYS A 198 -23.31 0.07 2.96
N LEU A 199 -22.43 0.14 1.95
CA LEU A 199 -20.99 0.42 2.07
C LEU A 199 -20.52 1.81 1.54
N LYS A 200 -19.26 2.18 1.83
CA LYS A 200 -18.51 3.38 1.37
C LYS A 200 -17.11 2.98 0.90
N PHE A 201 -16.66 3.36 -0.30
CA PHE A 201 -15.57 2.62 -0.97
C PHE A 201 -14.18 3.24 -0.97
N LEU A 202 -13.18 2.35 -1.01
CA LEU A 202 -11.73 2.54 -1.17
C LEU A 202 -11.23 1.45 -2.15
N ASN A 203 -10.26 1.70 -3.04
CA ASN A 203 -9.70 0.66 -3.92
C ASN A 203 -8.22 0.89 -4.27
N MET A 204 -7.44 -0.20 -4.26
CA MET A 204 -6.06 -0.31 -4.77
C MET A 204 -5.77 -1.69 -5.41
N ASN A 205 -6.32 -2.02 -6.58
CA ASN A 205 -6.10 -3.33 -7.18
C ASN A 205 -4.78 -3.45 -7.98
N GLN A 206 -4.03 -4.54 -7.80
CA GLN A 206 -2.87 -4.91 -8.65
C GLN A 206 -3.31 -5.36 -10.06
N LEU A 207 -4.53 -5.88 -10.18
CA LEU A 207 -5.23 -6.11 -11.46
C LEU A 207 -5.63 -4.79 -12.16
N ALA A 208 -5.56 -3.63 -11.48
CA ALA A 208 -5.84 -2.33 -12.09
C ALA A 208 -4.68 -1.81 -12.96
N LEU A 209 -3.60 -2.58 -13.13
CA LEU A 209 -2.58 -2.30 -14.15
C LEU A 209 -3.09 -2.58 -15.58
N ASP A 210 -4.16 -3.37 -15.74
CA ASP A 210 -4.79 -3.64 -17.04
C ASP A 210 -6.26 -3.18 -17.08
N GLY A 211 -6.49 -1.86 -16.97
CA GLY A 211 -7.81 -1.26 -17.14
C GLY A 211 -8.28 -1.19 -18.61
N GLY A 212 -7.84 -2.13 -19.47
CA GLY A 212 -8.04 -2.13 -20.91
C GLY A 212 -7.21 -1.08 -21.66
N VAL A 213 -7.52 -0.86 -22.94
CA VAL A 213 -6.71 -0.04 -23.88
C VAL A 213 -6.40 1.38 -23.36
N ASN A 214 -7.29 1.95 -22.55
CA ASN A 214 -7.13 3.28 -21.96
C ASN A 214 -6.93 3.26 -20.43
N GLY A 215 -6.82 2.09 -19.80
CA GLY A 215 -6.66 1.95 -18.35
C GLY A 215 -7.88 2.36 -17.52
N MET A 216 -9.06 2.53 -18.12
CA MET A 216 -10.24 3.15 -17.48
C MET A 216 -11.42 2.19 -17.27
N ASN A 217 -11.41 0.98 -17.85
CA ASN A 217 -12.60 0.11 -17.85
C ASN A 217 -13.05 -0.26 -16.43
N ASP A 218 -12.11 -0.66 -15.58
CA ASP A 218 -12.42 -1.01 -14.18
C ASP A 218 -12.85 0.21 -13.37
N LEU A 219 -12.22 1.37 -13.59
CA LEU A 219 -12.57 2.62 -12.92
C LEU A 219 -14.00 3.07 -13.28
N ILE A 220 -14.38 2.97 -14.55
CA ILE A 220 -15.75 3.23 -15.01
C ILE A 220 -16.73 2.23 -14.38
N HIS A 221 -16.37 0.94 -14.36
CA HIS A 221 -17.21 -0.09 -13.74
C HIS A 221 -17.42 0.17 -12.25
N LEU A 222 -16.38 0.61 -11.54
CA LEU A 222 -16.45 1.01 -10.13
C LEU A 222 -17.35 2.22 -9.93
N CYS A 223 -17.22 3.28 -10.74
CA CYS A 223 -18.10 4.44 -10.67
C CYS A 223 -19.57 4.03 -10.86
N ASN A 224 -19.86 3.18 -11.85
CA ASN A 224 -21.20 2.66 -12.11
C ASN A 224 -21.73 1.79 -10.96
N GLY A 225 -20.88 0.96 -10.36
CA GLY A 225 -21.26 0.14 -9.21
C GLY A 225 -21.52 0.98 -7.95
N ALA A 226 -20.69 2.01 -7.72
CA ALA A 226 -20.72 2.82 -6.51
C ALA A 226 -22.08 3.52 -6.30
N THR A 227 -22.74 3.99 -7.37
CA THR A 227 -24.07 4.61 -7.26
C THR A 227 -25.16 3.67 -6.75
N SER A 228 -25.01 2.37 -7.00
CA SER A 228 -25.96 1.36 -6.51
C SER A 228 -25.72 0.93 -5.06
N MET A 229 -24.54 1.23 -4.51
CA MET A 229 -24.12 0.72 -3.20
C MET A 229 -23.98 1.82 -2.13
N LEU A 230 -23.69 3.05 -2.54
CA LEU A 230 -23.57 4.19 -1.63
C LEU A 230 -24.96 4.62 -1.14
N LYS A 231 -25.06 4.88 0.16
CA LYS A 231 -26.20 5.64 0.70
C LYS A 231 -26.13 7.09 0.21
N PRO A 232 -27.27 7.81 0.15
CA PRO A 232 -27.25 9.27 0.05
C PRO A 232 -26.32 9.87 1.12
N GLY A 233 -25.41 10.76 0.72
CA GLY A 233 -24.37 11.31 1.59
C GLY A 233 -23.18 10.36 1.86
N GLY A 234 -23.08 9.25 1.13
CA GLY A 234 -21.95 8.33 1.18
C GLY A 234 -20.67 8.93 0.58
N PHE A 235 -19.54 8.29 0.89
CA PHE A 235 -18.22 8.72 0.47
C PHE A 235 -17.59 7.70 -0.49
N PHE A 236 -16.91 8.20 -1.53
CA PHE A 236 -16.27 7.43 -2.58
C PHE A 236 -14.91 8.01 -2.91
N ALA A 237 -13.83 7.22 -2.75
CA ALA A 237 -12.49 7.61 -3.13
C ALA A 237 -11.75 6.43 -3.80
N PHE A 238 -10.92 6.73 -4.78
CA PHE A 238 -10.07 5.77 -5.47
C PHE A 238 -8.84 6.49 -6.04
N GLU A 239 -7.76 5.74 -6.22
CA GLU A 239 -6.52 6.24 -6.83
C GLU A 239 -6.61 6.16 -8.37
N THR A 240 -5.95 7.09 -9.06
CA THR A 240 -5.84 7.11 -10.53
C THR A 240 -4.41 7.36 -10.96
N ASN A 241 -4.02 6.81 -12.10
CA ASN A 241 -2.72 7.03 -12.70
C ASN A 241 -2.67 8.36 -13.47
N GLY A 242 -2.31 9.41 -12.77
CA GLY A 242 -2.03 10.74 -13.33
C GLY A 242 -3.26 11.61 -13.60
N GLU A 243 -2.99 12.90 -13.79
CA GLU A 243 -4.01 13.95 -13.88
C GLU A 243 -4.98 13.79 -15.07
N ARG A 244 -4.50 13.23 -16.18
CA ARG A 244 -5.35 13.03 -17.36
C ARG A 244 -6.47 12.02 -17.07
N GLN A 245 -6.15 10.93 -16.39
CA GLN A 245 -7.12 9.88 -16.09
C GLN A 245 -8.17 10.37 -15.10
N SER A 246 -7.75 11.09 -14.05
CA SER A 246 -8.68 11.67 -13.08
C SER A 246 -9.63 12.68 -13.73
N LYS A 247 -9.14 13.58 -14.59
CA LYS A 247 -9.99 14.51 -15.34
C LYS A 247 -11.03 13.79 -16.21
N CYS A 248 -10.61 12.76 -16.97
CA CYS A 248 -11.54 11.99 -17.79
C CYS A 248 -12.63 11.27 -16.96
N LEU A 249 -12.30 10.81 -15.74
CA LEU A 249 -13.28 10.19 -14.85
C LEU A 249 -14.25 11.21 -14.24
N VAL A 250 -13.77 12.39 -13.85
CA VAL A 250 -14.64 13.49 -13.39
C VAL A 250 -15.62 13.88 -14.50
N ASP A 251 -15.12 14.08 -15.73
CA ASP A 251 -15.97 14.38 -16.88
C ASP A 251 -17.01 13.26 -17.13
N TYR A 252 -16.61 12.00 -17.01
CA TYR A 252 -17.52 10.86 -17.11
C TYR A 252 -18.60 10.89 -16.02
N MET A 253 -18.23 11.12 -14.76
CA MET A 253 -19.17 11.17 -13.64
C MET A 253 -20.14 12.35 -13.77
N ASP A 254 -19.66 13.53 -14.16
CA ASP A 254 -20.50 14.72 -14.33
C ASP A 254 -21.46 14.63 -15.52
N THR A 255 -21.04 13.96 -16.60
CA THR A 255 -21.84 13.88 -17.84
C THR A 255 -22.73 12.66 -17.90
N LYS A 256 -22.21 11.46 -17.58
CA LYS A 256 -22.92 10.18 -17.71
C LYS A 256 -23.60 9.75 -16.44
N MET A 257 -23.18 10.27 -15.29
CA MET A 257 -23.72 9.92 -13.97
C MET A 257 -24.35 11.13 -13.25
N LYS A 258 -24.78 12.12 -14.03
CA LYS A 258 -25.31 13.40 -13.53
C LYS A 258 -26.37 13.19 -12.45
N GLY A 259 -26.16 13.83 -11.29
CA GLY A 259 -27.05 13.74 -10.13
C GLY A 259 -26.83 12.53 -9.22
N SER A 260 -25.87 11.64 -9.55
CA SER A 260 -25.51 10.50 -8.68
C SER A 260 -24.36 10.83 -7.72
N PHE A 261 -23.44 11.70 -8.14
CA PHE A 261 -22.32 12.16 -7.34
C PHE A 261 -22.36 13.69 -7.22
N TYR A 262 -21.88 14.18 -6.07
CA TYR A 262 -21.77 15.60 -5.75
C TYR A 262 -20.41 15.85 -5.11
N SER A 263 -19.90 17.09 -5.20
CA SER A 263 -18.62 17.48 -4.61
C SER A 263 -17.44 16.61 -5.08
N ILE A 264 -17.39 16.31 -6.38
CA ILE A 264 -16.31 15.54 -7.00
C ILE A 264 -15.05 16.41 -7.01
N ASN A 265 -13.98 15.93 -6.38
CA ASN A 265 -12.72 16.66 -6.25
C ASN A 265 -11.55 15.80 -6.71
N ILE A 266 -10.57 16.42 -7.39
CA ILE A 266 -9.28 15.80 -7.70
C ILE A 266 -8.25 16.34 -6.71
N ARG A 267 -7.48 15.43 -6.09
CA ARG A 267 -6.30 15.76 -5.30
C ARG A 267 -5.07 15.25 -6.05
N LEU A 268 -4.23 16.18 -6.51
CA LEU A 268 -2.95 15.83 -7.12
C LEU A 268 -1.92 15.64 -6.01
N ILE A 269 -1.25 14.49 -6.04
CA ILE A 269 -0.16 14.19 -5.12
C ILE A 269 1.13 14.63 -5.82
N SER A 270 1.81 15.65 -5.28
CA SER A 270 3.17 15.98 -5.68
C SER A 270 4.14 15.23 -4.78
N LEU A 271 4.98 14.38 -5.37
CA LEU A 271 6.04 13.65 -4.66
C LEU A 271 7.23 14.58 -4.38
N GLU A 272 7.02 15.66 -3.63
CA GLU A 272 8.13 16.42 -3.06
C GLU A 272 8.51 15.78 -1.71
N SER A 273 9.48 14.85 -1.79
CA SER A 273 10.35 14.35 -0.72
C SER A 273 9.70 14.02 0.64
N LYS A 274 9.14 12.81 0.76
CA LYS A 274 9.08 12.08 2.05
C LYS A 274 10.22 11.05 2.13
N ASP A 275 11.45 11.48 1.84
CA ASP A 275 12.67 10.77 2.28
C ASP A 275 13.20 11.54 3.49
N SER A 276 12.65 11.25 4.67
CA SER A 276 13.16 11.70 5.96
C SER A 276 13.35 10.49 6.87
#